data_AF-A0A1A8U3J3-F1
#
_entry.id   AF-A0A1A8U3J3-F1
#
_cell.length_a   1.000
_cell.length_b   1.000
_cell.length_c   1.000
_cell.angle_alpha   90.00
_cell.angle_beta   90.00
_cell.angle_gamma   90.00
#
_symmetry.space_group_name_H-M   'P 1'
#
loop_
_entity.id
_entity.type
_entity.pdbx_description
1 polymer ?
#
loop_
_entity_poly.entity_id
_entity_poly.type
_entity_poly.pdbx_seq_one_letter_code
_entity_poly.pdbx_strand_id
1 'polypeptide(L)'
;RDQSGWECCISVPLVRPDMFHLLDQWDQYLERFSDGPMWDPVWHKFHEDDHNCFSFCLHFLNSVLEAEGRSPLSREDFTHCFILPKMRRVSKYTTLYQHIQKHQYYVVDRQEDTTPTS
;
A
#
# COMPACT_ATOMS: atom_id res chain seq x y z
N ARG A 1 -6.34 -17.49 12.40
CA ARG A 1 -6.51 -16.72 11.14
C ARG A 1 -7.51 -15.62 11.46
N ASP A 2 -7.13 -14.35 11.28
CA ASP A 2 -7.99 -13.22 11.62
C ASP A 2 -9.25 -13.23 10.75
N GLN A 3 -10.42 -13.22 11.39
CA GLN A 3 -11.73 -13.22 10.73
C GLN A 3 -12.31 -11.80 10.59
N SER A 4 -11.59 -10.77 11.04
CA SER A 4 -12.01 -9.37 11.10
C SER A 4 -10.80 -8.43 11.06
N GLY A 5 -11.01 -7.16 10.73
CA GLY A 5 -10.00 -6.09 10.71
C GLY A 5 -9.56 -5.67 9.30
N TRP A 6 -9.79 -6.51 8.29
CA TRP A 6 -9.41 -6.24 6.90
C TRP A 6 -10.44 -5.40 6.14
N GLU A 7 -11.65 -5.25 6.68
CA GLU A 7 -12.72 -4.42 6.11
C GLU A 7 -12.34 -2.94 5.96
N CYS A 8 -11.36 -2.49 6.73
CA CYS A 8 -10.81 -1.14 6.68
C CYS A 8 -9.47 -1.05 5.92
N CYS A 9 -8.99 -2.16 5.35
CA CYS A 9 -7.72 -2.21 4.64
C CYS A 9 -7.87 -1.93 3.14
N ILE A 10 -6.78 -1.46 2.53
CA ILE A 10 -6.70 -1.23 1.08
C ILE A 10 -5.66 -2.17 0.50
N SER A 11 -6.05 -2.93 -0.51
CA SER A 11 -5.11 -3.75 -1.27
C SER A 11 -4.27 -2.89 -2.23
N VAL A 12 -2.95 -3.05 -2.12
CA VAL A 12 -1.97 -2.45 -3.02
C VAL A 12 -1.42 -3.56 -3.91
N PRO A 13 -1.72 -3.57 -5.22
CA PRO A 13 -1.22 -4.61 -6.11
C PRO A 13 0.27 -4.34 -6.39
N LEU A 14 1.13 -5.17 -5.82
CA LEU A 14 2.59 -5.09 -6.00
C LEU A 14 3.08 -6.09 -7.04
N VAL A 15 2.40 -7.24 -7.14
CA VAL A 15 2.79 -8.33 -8.03
C VAL A 15 2.25 -8.06 -9.44
N ARG A 16 3.16 -7.94 -10.40
CA ARG A 16 2.83 -7.86 -11.82
C ARG A 16 2.60 -9.28 -12.37
N PRO A 17 1.91 -9.46 -13.50
CA PRO A 17 1.64 -10.79 -14.06
C PRO A 17 2.88 -11.67 -14.27
N ASP A 18 4.02 -11.05 -14.60
CA ASP A 18 5.32 -11.70 -14.78
C ASP A 18 5.94 -12.23 -13.47
N MET A 19 5.37 -11.87 -12.31
CA MET A 19 5.85 -12.26 -10.99
C MET A 19 4.87 -13.21 -10.25
N PHE A 20 3.89 -13.78 -10.94
CA PHE A 20 2.89 -14.65 -10.30
C PHE A 20 3.49 -15.95 -9.74
N HIS A 21 4.64 -16.41 -10.22
CA HIS A 21 5.37 -17.54 -9.61
C HIS A 21 5.75 -17.27 -8.15
N LEU A 22 5.88 -16.01 -7.74
CA LEU A 22 6.15 -15.63 -6.36
C LEU A 22 4.97 -15.89 -5.44
N LEU A 23 3.73 -15.94 -5.95
CA LEU A 23 2.55 -16.13 -5.10
C LEU A 23 2.59 -17.47 -4.36
N ASP A 24 3.11 -18.51 -5.00
CA ASP A 24 3.24 -19.85 -4.42
C ASP A 24 4.37 -19.95 -3.37
N GLN A 25 5.31 -19.00 -3.37
CA GLN A 25 6.48 -18.99 -2.47
C GLN A 25 6.43 -17.84 -1.45
N TRP A 26 5.47 -16.94 -1.58
CA TRP A 26 5.40 -15.69 -0.82
C TRP A 26 5.38 -15.92 0.69
N ASP A 27 4.57 -16.87 1.13
CA ASP A 27 4.45 -17.24 2.55
C ASP A 27 5.79 -17.76 3.10
N GLN A 28 6.51 -18.58 2.32
CA GLN A 28 7.80 -19.11 2.73
C GLN A 28 8.88 -18.02 2.80
N TYR A 29 8.88 -17.06 1.86
CA TYR A 29 9.80 -15.94 1.90
C TYR A 29 9.52 -15.03 3.10
N LEU A 30 8.25 -14.79 3.39
CA LEU A 30 7.84 -13.98 4.53
C LEU A 30 8.23 -14.63 5.86
N GLU A 31 8.02 -15.95 5.99
CA GLU A 31 8.39 -16.71 7.19
C GLU A 31 9.91 -16.61 7.44
N ARG A 32 10.73 -16.92 6.44
CA ARG A 32 12.20 -16.82 6.54
C ARG A 32 12.68 -15.40 6.83
N PHE A 33 12.05 -14.39 6.22
CA PHE A 33 12.38 -12.99 6.46
C PHE A 33 12.03 -12.56 7.89
N SER A 34 10.90 -13.03 8.41
CA SER A 34 10.42 -12.73 9.77
C SER A 34 11.28 -13.38 10.85
N ASP A 35 11.82 -14.57 10.58
CA ASP A 35 12.75 -15.27 11.49
C ASP A 35 14.17 -14.64 11.50
N GLY A 36 14.42 -13.67 10.62
CA GLY A 36 15.69 -12.98 10.55
C GLY A 36 16.00 -12.20 11.83
N PRO A 37 17.27 -12.17 12.30
CA PRO A 37 17.66 -11.53 13.56
C PRO A 37 17.44 -10.00 13.57
N MET A 38 17.18 -9.42 12.40
CA MET A 38 16.88 -8.00 12.24
C MET A 38 15.55 -7.63 12.91
N TRP A 39 14.53 -8.47 12.81
CA TRP A 39 13.19 -8.20 13.32
C TRP A 39 12.96 -8.91 14.63
N ASP A 40 12.71 -8.15 15.69
CA ASP A 40 12.36 -8.72 16.99
C ASP A 40 10.83 -8.85 17.09
N PRO A 41 10.29 -10.08 17.20
CA PRO A 41 8.85 -10.28 17.38
C PRO A 41 8.31 -9.66 18.69
N VAL A 42 9.20 -9.34 19.65
CA VAL A 42 8.85 -8.76 20.96
C VAL A 42 8.94 -7.23 20.96
N TRP A 43 9.08 -6.59 19.79
CA TRP A 43 8.96 -5.13 19.61
C TRP A 43 10.04 -4.28 20.31
N HIS A 44 11.10 -4.85 20.88
CA HIS A 44 12.12 -4.07 21.60
C HIS A 44 12.94 -3.16 20.67
N LYS A 45 13.06 -3.55 19.40
CA LYS A 45 13.81 -2.79 18.38
C LYS A 45 12.95 -1.76 17.66
N PHE A 46 11.66 -1.64 18.00
CA PHE A 46 10.77 -0.73 17.30
C PHE A 46 11.24 0.71 17.38
N HIS A 47 11.23 1.36 16.23
CA HIS A 47 11.53 2.76 16.09
C HIS A 47 10.60 3.36 15.03
N GLU A 48 10.01 4.50 15.36
CA GLU A 48 8.92 5.08 14.59
C GLU A 48 9.31 5.43 13.15
N ASP A 49 10.57 5.80 12.90
CA ASP A 49 10.99 6.25 11.57
C ASP A 49 11.57 5.13 10.70
N ASP A 50 12.37 4.23 11.27
CA ASP A 50 13.21 3.29 10.52
C ASP A 50 13.02 1.81 10.89
N HIS A 51 12.35 1.49 12.01
CA HIS A 51 12.11 0.11 12.45
C HIS A 51 10.65 -0.10 12.87
N ASN A 52 9.75 -0.02 11.89
CA ASN A 52 8.31 -0.10 12.08
C ASN A 52 7.68 -1.07 11.05
N CYS A 53 6.36 -1.21 11.09
CA CYS A 53 5.64 -2.09 10.15
C CYS A 53 5.82 -1.67 8.69
N PHE A 54 5.99 -0.38 8.40
CA PHE A 54 6.23 0.11 7.06
C PHE A 54 7.62 -0.31 6.55
N SER A 55 8.67 -0.09 7.34
CA SER A 55 10.03 -0.50 6.96
C SER A 55 10.16 -2.02 6.90
N PHE A 56 9.42 -2.76 7.74
CA PHE A 56 9.29 -4.21 7.63
C PHE A 56 8.79 -4.65 6.25
N CYS A 57 7.60 -4.17 5.87
CA CYS A 57 7.00 -4.51 4.59
C CYS A 57 7.88 -4.09 3.40
N LEU A 58 8.52 -2.92 3.48
CA LEU A 58 9.39 -2.42 2.42
C LEU A 58 10.68 -3.23 2.30
N HIS A 59 11.34 -3.58 3.41
CA HIS A 59 12.53 -4.42 3.39
C HIS A 59 12.23 -5.83 2.90
N PHE A 60 11.10 -6.41 3.30
CA PHE A 60 10.65 -7.69 2.77
C PHE A 60 10.45 -7.61 1.25
N LEU A 61 9.72 -6.60 0.77
CA LEU A 61 9.50 -6.39 -0.65
C LEU A 61 10.81 -6.22 -1.42
N ASN A 62 11.75 -5.44 -0.89
CA ASN A 62 13.06 -5.24 -1.51
C ASN A 62 13.90 -6.51 -1.54
N SER A 63 13.80 -7.38 -0.53
CA SER A 63 14.46 -8.69 -0.53
C SER A 63 13.92 -9.58 -1.66
N VAL A 64 12.61 -9.53 -1.91
CA VAL A 64 11.97 -10.23 -3.03
C VAL A 64 12.38 -9.64 -4.37
N LEU A 65 12.41 -8.30 -4.50
CA LEU A 65 12.85 -7.63 -5.72
C LEU A 65 14.31 -7.95 -6.06
N GLU A 66 15.18 -7.99 -5.06
CA GLU A 66 16.58 -8.35 -5.21
C GLU A 66 16.75 -9.79 -5.70
N ALA A 67 16.00 -10.74 -5.14
CA ALA A 67 15.98 -12.14 -5.61
C ALA A 67 15.55 -12.27 -7.08
N GLU A 68 14.67 -11.38 -7.54
CA GLU A 68 14.22 -11.29 -8.94
C GLU A 68 15.13 -10.42 -9.83
N GLY A 69 16.28 -9.95 -9.32
CA GLY A 69 17.25 -9.14 -10.05
C GLY A 69 16.77 -7.71 -10.36
N ARG A 70 15.81 -7.20 -9.58
CA ARG A 70 15.22 -5.87 -9.74
C ARG A 70 15.80 -4.87 -8.74
N SER A 71 15.73 -3.60 -9.11
CA SER A 71 16.14 -2.50 -8.23
C SER A 71 15.24 -2.41 -6.99
N PRO A 72 15.80 -2.19 -5.79
CA PRO A 72 15.01 -1.95 -4.59
C PRO A 72 14.26 -0.61 -4.69
N LEU A 73 13.15 -0.50 -3.97
CA LEU A 73 12.36 0.71 -3.83
C LEU A 73 12.79 1.48 -2.58
N SER A 74 12.92 2.81 -2.71
CA SER A 74 13.01 3.70 -1.55
C SER A 74 11.64 3.84 -0.85
N ARG A 75 11.65 4.40 0.36
CA ARG A 75 10.41 4.75 1.09
C ARG A 75 9.59 5.74 0.27
N GLU A 76 10.26 6.70 -0.34
CA GLU A 76 9.67 7.74 -1.18
C GLU A 76 9.06 7.13 -2.44
N ASP A 77 9.80 6.30 -3.17
CA ASP A 77 9.31 5.66 -4.40
C ASP A 77 8.11 4.76 -4.11
N PHE A 78 8.19 3.93 -3.07
CA PHE A 78 7.08 3.06 -2.70
C PHE A 78 5.82 3.87 -2.34
N THR A 79 6.00 4.93 -1.55
CA THR A 79 4.90 5.81 -1.13
C THR A 79 4.27 6.53 -2.33
N HIS A 80 5.08 7.12 -3.20
CA HIS A 80 4.61 7.88 -4.35
C HIS A 80 3.96 7.02 -5.42
N CYS A 81 4.56 5.87 -5.75
CA CYS A 81 4.08 5.02 -6.83
C CYS A 81 2.89 4.15 -6.43
N PHE A 82 2.81 3.71 -5.16
CA PHE A 82 1.85 2.67 -4.77
C PHE A 82 0.85 3.14 -3.71
N ILE A 83 1.29 3.87 -2.68
CA ILE A 83 0.43 4.25 -1.55
C ILE A 83 -0.42 5.48 -1.88
N LEU A 84 0.21 6.59 -2.31
CA LEU A 84 -0.47 7.86 -2.57
C LEU A 84 -1.64 7.74 -3.59
N PRO A 85 -1.52 7.00 -4.71
CA PRO A 85 -2.64 6.83 -5.63
C PRO A 85 -3.86 6.18 -4.98
N LYS A 86 -3.64 5.20 -4.10
CA LYS A 86 -4.71 4.54 -3.35
C LYS A 86 -5.31 5.44 -2.28
N MET A 87 -4.46 6.15 -1.52
CA MET A 87 -4.90 7.08 -0.48
C MET A 87 -5.71 8.25 -1.05
N ARG A 88 -5.36 8.76 -2.24
CA ARG A 88 -6.18 9.77 -2.93
C ARG A 88 -7.58 9.24 -3.25
N ARG A 89 -7.69 8.00 -3.71
CA ARG A 89 -8.99 7.37 -4.00
C ARG A 89 -9.81 7.19 -2.72
N VAL A 90 -9.16 6.75 -1.64
CA VAL A 90 -9.79 6.55 -0.33
C VAL A 90 -10.28 7.88 0.24
N SER A 91 -9.46 8.92 0.19
CA SER A 91 -9.86 10.27 0.60
C SER A 91 -11.12 10.74 -0.14
N LYS A 92 -11.13 10.64 -1.48
CA LYS A 92 -12.32 11.00 -2.28
C LYS A 92 -13.55 10.16 -1.89
N TYR A 93 -13.38 8.86 -1.75
CA TYR A 93 -14.47 7.95 -1.38
C TYR A 93 -15.03 8.28 0.00
N THR A 94 -14.16 8.44 1.00
CA THR A 94 -14.55 8.75 2.37
C THR A 94 -15.28 10.09 2.45
N THR A 95 -14.78 11.12 1.77
CA THR A 95 -15.45 12.42 1.69
C THR A 95 -16.85 12.30 1.07
N LEU A 96 -16.95 11.59 -0.06
CA LEU A 96 -18.24 11.36 -0.73
C LEU A 96 -19.22 10.60 0.18
N TYR A 97 -18.75 9.50 0.77
CA TYR A 97 -19.54 8.65 1.66
C TYR A 97 -20.07 9.44 2.85
N GLN A 98 -19.22 10.17 3.55
CA GLN A 98 -19.60 11.00 4.69
C GLN A 98 -20.61 12.09 4.28
N HIS A 99 -20.42 12.70 3.11
CA HIS A 99 -21.35 13.71 2.61
C HIS A 99 -22.74 13.12 2.31
N ILE A 100 -22.80 11.99 1.60
CA ILE A 100 -24.07 11.33 1.27
C ILE A 100 -24.75 10.83 2.55
N GLN A 101 -24.02 10.28 3.52
CA GLN A 101 -24.60 9.89 4.80
C GLN A 101 -25.28 11.07 5.51
N LYS A 102 -24.70 12.27 5.44
CA LYS A 102 -25.22 13.47 6.09
C LYS A 102 -26.34 14.16 5.31
N HIS A 103 -26.23 14.23 3.98
CA HIS A 103 -27.07 15.07 3.13
C HIS A 103 -28.01 14.28 2.20
N GLN A 104 -27.86 12.96 2.11
CA GLN A 104 -28.62 12.03 1.25
C GLN A 104 -28.40 12.21 -0.26
N TYR A 105 -27.64 13.22 -0.68
CA TYR A 105 -27.26 13.45 -2.07
C TYR A 105 -25.87 14.11 -2.14
N TYR A 106 -25.23 14.07 -3.30
CA TYR A 106 -23.97 14.76 -3.59
C TYR A 106 -24.05 15.36 -5.00
N VAL A 107 -23.81 16.66 -5.13
CA VAL A 107 -23.82 17.38 -6.41
C VAL A 107 -22.41 17.87 -6.71
N VAL A 108 -21.96 17.67 -7.94
CA VAL A 108 -20.70 18.20 -8.45
C VAL A 108 -21.04 19.15 -9.60
N ASP A 109 -20.58 20.39 -9.48
CA ASP A 109 -20.64 21.33 -10.59
C ASP A 109 -19.72 20.82 -11.71
N ARG A 110 -20.29 20.59 -12.89
CA ARG A 110 -19.47 20.32 -14.08
C ARG A 110 -18.75 21.62 -14.43
N GLN A 111 -17.42 21.59 -14.43
CA GLN A 111 -16.66 22.68 -15.05
C GLN A 111 -17.10 22.76 -16.52
N GLU A 112 -17.69 23.89 -16.90
CA GLU A 112 -17.93 24.20 -18.31
C GLU A 112 -16.56 24.27 -18.99
N ASP A 113 -16.34 23.41 -19.99
CA ASP A 113 -15.19 23.50 -20.88
C ASP A 113 -15.26 24.84 -21.60
N THR A 114 -14.56 25.85 -21.07
CA THR A 114 -14.28 27.09 -21.79
C THR A 114 -13.30 26.76 -22.89
N THR A 115 -13.80 26.21 -24.00
CA THR A 115 -13.12 26.21 -25.29
C THR A 115 -12.80 27.66 -25.64
N PRO A 116 -11.53 28.07 -25.76
CA PRO A 116 -11.20 29.41 -26.23
C PRO A 116 -11.57 29.47 -27.71
N THR A 117 -12.59 30.26 -28.04
CA THR A 117 -12.89 30.66 -29.42
C THR A 117 -11.73 31.48 -29.97
N SER A 118 -11.18 30.97 -31.08
CA SER A 118 -10.36 31.55 -32.16
C SER A 118 -9.75 32.94 -32.00
#